data_AF-A0A3G1B131-F1
#
_entry.id   AF-A0A3G1B131-F1
#
_cell.length_a   1.000
_cell.length_b   1.000
_cell.length_c   1.000
_cell.angle_alpha   90.00
_cell.angle_beta   90.00
_cell.angle_gamma   90.00
#
_symmetry.space_group_name_H-M   'P 1'
#
loop_
_entity.id
_entity.type
_entity.pdbx_description
1 polymer ?
#
loop_
_entity_poly.entity_id
_entity_poly.type
_entity_poly.pdbx_seq_one_letter_code
_entity_poly.pdbx_strand_id
1 'polypeptide(L)' 'MIEGVLAKQKEFDSRNKLSRALPKQVQPKTIDAVLDYLEKSNKVMRDKKGAILWIFAEDSPKLMKLHKNSTILR' A
#
# COMPACT_ATOMS: atom_id res chain seq x y z
N MET A 1 4.40 12.65 -1.40
CA MET A 1 3.41 11.87 -2.17
C MET A 1 2.86 10.75 -1.29
N ILE A 2 1.67 10.21 -1.61
CA ILE A 2 0.97 9.18 -0.82
C ILE A 2 1.87 7.95 -0.60
N GLU A 3 2.57 7.50 -1.64
CA GLU A 3 3.50 6.36 -1.59
C GLU A 3 4.62 6.55 -0.55
N GLY A 4 5.23 7.73 -0.49
CA GLY A 4 6.27 8.02 0.49
C GLY A 4 5.79 8.07 1.95
N VAL A 5 4.50 8.36 2.18
CA VAL A 5 3.91 8.30 3.52
C VAL A 5 3.63 6.84 3.91
N LEU A 6 3.15 6.04 2.96
CA LEU A 6 2.94 4.62 3.14
C LEU A 6 4.24 3.87 3.42
N ALA A 7 5.31 4.16 2.67
CA ALA A 7 6.62 3.54 2.87
C ALA A 7 7.23 3.88 4.25
N LYS A 8 6.97 5.08 4.78
CA LYS A 8 7.52 5.52 6.08
C LYS A 8 6.83 4.90 7.28
N GLN A 9 5.49 4.89 7.31
CA GLN A 9 4.74 4.37 8.46
C GLN A 9 4.46 2.87 8.39
N LYS A 10 4.58 2.25 7.20
CA LYS A 10 4.39 0.83 6.90
C LYS A 10 2.99 0.26 7.17
N GLU A 11 2.26 0.80 8.15
CA GLU A 11 0.93 0.33 8.53
C GLU A 11 0.02 1.52 8.87
N PHE A 12 -1.23 1.42 8.43
CA PHE A 12 -2.29 2.34 8.76
C PHE A 12 -3.55 1.56 9.15
N ASP A 13 -4.08 1.82 10.34
CA ASP A 13 -5.29 1.13 10.81
C ASP A 13 -6.54 1.51 10.01
N SER A 14 -6.52 2.65 9.32
CA SER A 14 -7.68 3.15 8.56
C SER A 14 -7.27 4.14 7.48
N ARG A 15 -8.05 4.17 6.39
CA ARG A 15 -8.05 5.22 5.37
C ARG A 15 -8.04 6.64 5.97
N ASN A 16 -8.79 6.87 7.05
CA ASN A 16 -8.86 8.19 7.67
C ASN A 16 -7.54 8.60 8.31
N LYS A 17 -6.79 7.65 8.90
CA LYS A 17 -5.45 7.91 9.42
C LYS A 17 -4.48 8.22 8.28
N LEU A 18 -4.55 7.48 7.18
CA LEU A 18 -3.77 7.78 5.98
C LEU A 18 -4.05 9.20 5.48
N SER A 19 -5.32 9.59 5.34
CA SER A 19 -5.70 10.92 4.88
C SER A 19 -5.19 12.05 5.78
N ARG A 20 -5.07 11.81 7.09
CA ARG A 20 -4.53 12.79 8.06
C ARG A 20 -3.02 12.84 8.09
N ALA A 21 -2.35 11.73 7.80
CA ALA A 21 -0.89 11.63 7.72
C ALA A 21 -0.31 12.25 6.43
N LEU A 22 -1.15 12.51 5.43
CA LEU A 22 -0.72 13.16 4.20
C LEU A 22 -0.37 14.64 4.47
N PRO A 23 0.77 15.12 3.97
CA PRO A 23 1.24 16.49 4.20
C PRO A 23 0.36 17.56 3.54
N LYS A 24 -0.50 17.16 2.59
CA LYS A 24 -1.47 18.03 1.93
C LYS A 24 -2.81 17.30 1.92
N GLN A 25 -3.90 18.03 2.12
CA GLN A 25 -5.23 17.44 1.98
C GLN A 25 -5.43 17.02 0.53
N VAL A 26 -5.41 15.70 0.31
CA VAL A 26 -5.65 15.09 -0.99
C VAL A 26 -7.13 14.71 -1.05
N GLN A 27 -7.74 14.87 -2.21
CA GLN A 27 -9.14 14.51 -2.39
C GLN A 27 -9.33 13.00 -2.12
N PRO A 28 -10.40 12.58 -1.41
CA PRO A 28 -10.62 11.18 -1.05
C PRO A 28 -10.57 10.25 -2.26
N LYS A 29 -11.18 10.65 -3.39
CA LYS A 29 -11.19 9.87 -4.64
C LYS A 29 -9.79 9.58 -5.19
N THR A 30 -8.87 10.54 -5.08
CA THR A 30 -7.48 10.37 -5.53
C THR A 30 -6.74 9.39 -4.63
N ILE A 31 -7.01 9.41 -3.31
CA ILE A 31 -6.44 8.42 -2.38
C ILE A 31 -6.90 7.02 -2.77
N ASP A 32 -8.19 6.86 -3.11
CA ASP A 32 -8.72 5.56 -3.55
C ASP A 32 -8.10 5.09 -4.86
N ALA A 33 -7.97 5.98 -5.86
CA ALA A 33 -7.33 5.65 -7.12
C ALA A 33 -5.85 5.22 -6.93
N VAL A 34 -5.12 5.91 -6.05
CA VAL A 34 -3.73 5.54 -5.74
C VAL A 34 -3.68 4.23 -4.97
N LEU A 35 -4.57 4.00 -4.00
CA LEU A 35 -4.61 2.74 -3.25
C LEU A 35 -4.97 1.55 -4.16
N ASP A 36 -5.91 1.72 -5.09
CA ASP A 36 -6.27 0.71 -6.09
C ASP A 36 -5.10 0.40 -7.01
N TYR A 37 -4.39 1.43 -7.48
CA TYR A 37 -3.16 1.24 -8.25
C TYR A 37 -2.07 0.50 -7.46
N LEU A 38 -1.85 0.88 -6.20
CA LEU A 38 -0.82 0.28 -5.34
C LEU A 38 -1.15 -1.16 -4.96
N GLU A 39 -2.43 -1.48 -4.78
CA GLU A 39 -2.88 -2.86 -4.54
C GLU A 39 -2.72 -3.72 -5.79
N LYS A 40 -3.12 -3.23 -6.97
CA LYS A 40 -2.89 -3.92 -8.25
C LYS A 40 -1.41 -4.14 -8.55
N SER A 41 -0.57 -3.20 -8.13
CA SER A 41 0.89 -3.31 -8.22
C SER A 41 1.50 -4.14 -7.07
N ASN A 42 0.71 -4.79 -6.22
CA ASN A 42 1.15 -5.57 -5.05
C ASN A 42 2.09 -4.81 -4.09
N LYS A 43 1.98 -3.48 -4.03
CA LYS A 43 2.74 -2.63 -3.11
C LYS A 43 2.04 -2.46 -1.77
N VAL A 44 0.72 -2.55 -1.77
CA VAL A 44 -0.14 -2.36 -0.59
C VAL A 44 -1.15 -3.49 -0.50
N MET A 45 -1.40 -3.96 0.71
CA MET A 45 -2.50 -4.88 1.03
C MET A 45 -3.55 -4.16 1.86
N ARG A 46 -4.83 -4.33 1.52
CA ARG A 46 -5.93 -3.81 2.33
C ARG A 46 -6.67 -4.97 3.00
N ASP A 47 -6.88 -4.88 4.30
CA ASP A 47 -7.74 -5.81 5.03
C ASP A 47 -9.22 -5.42 4.84
N LYS A 48 -10.13 -6.38 4.99
CA LYS A 48 -11.59 -6.17 4.93
C LYS A 48 -12.09 -5.16 5.97
N LYS A 49 -11.33 -4.95 7.05
CA LYS A 49 -11.60 -3.95 8.10
C LYS A 49 -11.14 -2.54 7.76
N GLY A 50 -10.50 -2.34 6.61
CA GLY A 50 -10.00 -1.03 6.15
C GLY A 50 -8.59 -0.68 6.63
N ALA A 51 -7.86 -1.64 7.22
CA ALA A 51 -6.44 -1.50 7.50
C ALA A 51 -5.64 -1.57 6.19
N ILE A 52 -4.60 -0.75 6.09
CA ILE A 52 -3.74 -0.60 4.91
C ILE A 52 -2.32 -0.94 5.34
N LEU A 53 -1.77 -2.02 4.79
CA LEU A 53 -0.41 -2.47 5.03
C LEU A 53 0.45 -2.21 3.79
N TRP A 54 1.61 -1.61 3.98
CA TRP A 54 2.63 -1.47 2.95
C TRP A 54 3.45 -2.76 2.89
N ILE A 55 3.30 -3.52 1.80
CA ILE A 55 3.93 -4.84 1.61
C ILE A 55 5.02 -4.81 0.54
N PHE A 56 5.35 -3.63 0.00
CA PHE A 56 6.27 -3.52 -1.11
C PHE A 56 7.66 -4.07 -0.76
N ALA A 57 8.12 -5.00 -1.58
CA ALA A 57 9.17 -5.95 -1.25
C ALA A 57 10.60 -5.38 -1.35
N GLU A 58 10.80 -4.13 -1.76
CA GLU A 58 12.12 -3.48 -1.69
C GLU A 58 12.66 -3.38 -0.24
N ASP A 59 11.77 -3.32 0.75
CA ASP A 59 12.13 -3.36 2.18
C ASP A 59 12.25 -4.77 2.76
N SER A 60 11.92 -5.83 2.01
CA SER A 60 11.97 -7.23 2.48
C SER A 60 12.49 -8.17 1.38
N PRO A 61 13.79 -8.53 1.40
CA PRO A 61 14.39 -9.39 0.39
C PRO A 61 13.76 -10.79 0.29
N LYS A 62 13.04 -11.25 1.34
CA LYS A 62 12.28 -12.50 1.33
C LYS A 62 11.02 -12.41 0.45
N LEU A 63 10.31 -11.28 0.48
CA LEU A 63 9.10 -11.09 -0.34
C LEU A 63 9.45 -10.96 -1.83
N MET A 64 10.57 -10.31 -2.16
CA MET A 64 11.05 -10.25 -3.55
C MET A 64 11.40 -11.63 -4.09
N LYS A 65 12.03 -12.48 -3.29
CA LYS A 65 12.31 -13.88 -3.66
C LYS A 65 11.01 -14.66 -3.88
N LEU A 66 10.02 -14.50 -3.00
CA LEU A 66 8.73 -15.18 -3.14
C LEU A 66 7.97 -14.70 -4.38
N HIS A 67 7.98 -13.39 -4.67
CA HIS A 67 7.35 -12.83 -5.85
C HIS A 67 8.03 -13.29 -7.15
N LYS A 68 9.37 -13.32 -7.19
CA LYS A 68 10.12 -13.86 -8.34
C LYS A 68 9.85 -15.35 -8.58
N ASN A 69 9.62 -16.09 -7.49
CA ASN A 69 9.35 -17.52 -7.54
C ASN A 69 7.84 -17.85 -7.61
N SER A 70 6.96 -16.84 -7.62
CA SER A 70 5.52 -17.02 -7.70
C SER A 70 5.16 -17.41 -9.14
N THR A 71 4.79 -18.66 -9.35
CA THR A 71 4.26 -19.14 -10.62
C THR A 71 2.95 -18.42 -10.95
N ILE A 72 2.80 -17.97 -12.20
CA ILE A 72 1.53 -17.41 -12.69
C ILE A 72 0.51 -18.56 -12.69
N LEU A 73 -0.49 -18.49 -11.82
CA LEU A 73 -1.63 -19.41 -11.88
C LEU A 73 -2.36 -19.15 -13.20
N ARG A 74 -2.32 -20.14 -14.08
CA ARG A 74 -2.82 -20.10 -15.46
C ARG A 74 -4.24 -20.64 -15.54
#